data_AF-A0A1H7YJ07-F1
#
_entry.id   AF-A0A1H7YJ07-F1
#
_cell.length_a   1.000
_cell.length_b   1.000
_cell.length_c   1.000
_cell.angle_alpha   90.00
_cell.angle_beta   90.00
_cell.angle_gamma   90.00
#
_symmetry.space_group_name_H-M   'P 1'
#
loop_
_entity.id
_entity.type
_entity.pdbx_description
1 polymer ?
#
loop_
_entity_poly.entity_id
_entity_poly.type
_entity_poly.pdbx_seq_one_letter_code
_entity_poly.pdbx_strand_id
1 'polypeptide(L)'
;MRKQLEKILPADDNKRKWTAVVATVIIAGLLTLWGIHGIGQYGIALFVLTPLFIGASPVILYGIKKEITKREAWQTGLLTLGIFMIGLLIFAIEGIICIMMAAPFVLLLTWAGTLIGYAIISKMPGNAPSALFLLMVSIPAMSFTEKDNEQELISVVTTIEINADPQTVWKDVIEFPELDKPSEFIFKAGIAYPINAKIEGTGVGAVRHCNFTTGSFVEPITVWDQPRLLRFDVVVQPAPMKELSFWDIDAPHLHDYFVSKQGQFKLTKLANGNTLLEGTTWYYHNIRPAFYWRLWSNYIVHKIHDRVLVHIKKKSENA
;
A
#
# COMPACT_ATOMS: atom_id res chain seq x y z
N MET A 1 28.30 -15.10 -20.37
CA MET A 1 27.86 -15.11 -18.96
C MET A 1 28.34 -16.31 -18.13
N ARG A 2 28.03 -17.56 -18.47
CA ARG A 2 28.34 -18.73 -17.60
C ARG A 2 29.81 -18.83 -17.14
N LYS A 3 30.77 -18.83 -18.08
CA LYS A 3 32.22 -18.88 -17.77
C LYS A 3 32.74 -17.67 -16.97
N GLN A 4 32.06 -16.52 -17.03
CA GLN A 4 32.45 -15.33 -16.27
C GLN A 4 31.94 -15.39 -14.83
N LEU A 5 30.67 -15.78 -14.61
CA LEU A 5 30.11 -15.99 -13.28
C LEU A 5 30.92 -17.04 -12.49
N GLU A 6 31.38 -18.08 -13.18
CA GLU A 6 32.21 -19.13 -12.59
C GLU A 6 33.59 -18.65 -12.11
N LYS A 7 34.16 -17.60 -12.71
CA LYS A 7 35.45 -17.04 -12.26
C LYS A 7 35.29 -16.12 -11.04
N ILE A 8 34.10 -15.58 -10.83
CA ILE A 8 33.81 -14.56 -9.80
C ILE A 8 33.36 -15.20 -8.49
N LEU A 9 32.73 -16.38 -8.54
CA LEU A 9 32.18 -17.02 -7.34
C LEU A 9 33.27 -17.74 -6.52
N PRO A 10 33.32 -17.52 -5.18
CA PRO A 10 34.24 -18.21 -4.29
C PRO A 10 34.06 -19.74 -4.31
N ALA A 11 35.16 -20.47 -4.11
CA ALA A 11 35.12 -21.93 -3.93
C ALA A 11 34.64 -22.35 -2.52
N ASP A 12 34.87 -21.50 -1.51
CA ASP A 12 34.37 -21.70 -0.14
C ASP A 12 32.86 -21.52 -0.07
N ASP A 13 32.18 -22.47 0.55
CA ASP A 13 30.72 -22.57 0.53
C ASP A 13 30.02 -21.38 1.20
N ASN A 14 30.50 -20.99 2.39
CA ASN A 14 29.92 -19.92 3.16
C ASN A 14 30.17 -18.56 2.49
N LYS A 15 31.40 -18.32 2.03
CA LYS A 15 31.73 -17.11 1.25
C LYS A 15 30.87 -17.02 0.01
N ARG A 16 30.67 -18.13 -0.70
CA ARG A 16 29.86 -18.19 -1.90
C ARG A 16 28.40 -17.86 -1.63
N LYS A 17 27.80 -18.44 -0.58
CA LYS A 17 26.43 -18.13 -0.17
C LYS A 17 26.27 -16.64 0.10
N TRP A 18 27.16 -16.05 0.89
CA TRP A 18 27.14 -14.61 1.19
C TRP A 18 27.36 -13.74 -0.05
N THR A 19 28.28 -14.11 -0.95
CA THR A 19 28.45 -13.42 -2.23
C THR A 19 27.16 -13.41 -3.05
N ALA A 20 26.46 -14.55 -3.13
CA ALA A 20 25.18 -14.65 -3.86
C ALA A 20 24.09 -13.76 -3.24
N VAL A 21 23.97 -13.78 -1.91
CA VAL A 21 23.01 -12.96 -1.15
C VAL A 21 23.32 -11.47 -1.34
N VAL A 22 24.55 -11.04 -1.06
CA VAL A 22 24.95 -9.62 -1.13
C VAL A 22 24.83 -9.09 -2.56
N ALA A 23 25.30 -9.83 -3.56
CA ALA A 23 25.16 -9.43 -4.96
C ALA A 23 23.69 -9.24 -5.34
N THR A 24 22.82 -10.16 -4.93
CA THR A 24 21.37 -10.04 -5.18
C THR A 24 20.79 -8.82 -4.51
N VAL A 25 21.09 -8.59 -3.22
CA VAL A 25 20.57 -7.44 -2.46
C VAL A 25 21.01 -6.13 -3.10
N ILE A 26 22.28 -6.01 -3.50
CA ILE A 26 22.79 -4.80 -4.17
C ILE A 26 22.07 -4.57 -5.49
N ILE A 27 21.96 -5.59 -6.34
CA ILE A 27 21.30 -5.46 -7.65
C ILE A 27 19.81 -5.11 -7.46
N ALA A 28 19.10 -5.84 -6.60
CA ALA A 28 17.70 -5.56 -6.30
C ALA A 28 17.51 -4.16 -5.72
N GLY A 29 18.39 -3.73 -4.80
CA GLY A 29 18.36 -2.40 -4.19
C GLY A 29 18.55 -1.30 -5.23
N LEU A 30 19.53 -1.44 -6.12
CA LEU A 30 19.76 -0.48 -7.20
C LEU A 30 18.57 -0.41 -8.17
N LEU A 31 18.00 -1.56 -8.55
CA LEU A 31 16.82 -1.60 -9.41
C LEU A 31 15.59 -0.98 -8.74
N THR A 32 15.37 -1.25 -7.45
CA THR A 32 14.31 -0.63 -6.65
C THR A 32 14.49 0.88 -6.54
N LEU A 33 15.68 1.35 -6.20
CA LEU A 33 15.98 2.78 -6.10
C LEU A 33 15.77 3.48 -7.44
N TRP A 34 16.21 2.87 -8.53
CA TRP A 34 16.00 3.40 -9.88
C TRP A 34 14.52 3.39 -10.29
N GLY A 35 13.76 2.35 -9.95
CA GLY A 35 12.31 2.30 -10.20
C GLY A 35 11.54 3.39 -9.43
N ILE A 36 11.85 3.57 -8.15
CA ILE A 36 11.19 4.54 -7.27
C ILE A 36 11.61 5.97 -7.62
N HIS A 37 12.91 6.29 -7.66
CA HIS A 37 13.39 7.67 -7.80
C HIS A 37 13.69 8.07 -9.24
N GLY A 38 13.96 7.11 -10.13
CA GLY A 38 14.25 7.37 -11.54
C GLY A 38 12.99 7.43 -12.39
N ILE A 39 12.05 6.47 -12.21
CA ILE A 39 10.82 6.39 -13.01
C ILE A 39 9.60 6.90 -12.21
N GLY A 40 9.61 6.80 -10.88
CA GLY A 40 8.44 7.18 -10.07
C GLY A 40 7.35 6.12 -10.09
N GLN A 41 7.71 4.84 -10.03
CA GLN A 41 6.77 3.73 -10.22
C GLN A 41 6.76 2.74 -9.06
N TYR A 42 5.56 2.50 -8.53
CA TYR A 42 5.24 1.46 -7.56
C TYR A 42 4.43 0.33 -8.25
N GLY A 43 5.06 -0.26 -9.28
CA GLY A 43 4.43 -1.16 -10.25
C GLY A 43 4.63 -2.66 -10.01
N ILE A 44 4.25 -3.47 -11.00
CA ILE A 44 4.53 -4.92 -11.11
C ILE A 44 6.03 -5.17 -11.07
N ALA A 45 6.86 -4.31 -11.66
CA ALA A 45 8.31 -4.41 -11.56
C ALA A 45 8.78 -4.48 -10.09
N LEU A 46 8.30 -3.57 -9.26
CA LEU A 46 8.70 -3.45 -7.86
C LEU A 46 8.09 -4.54 -6.97
N PHE A 47 6.79 -4.82 -7.12
CA PHE A 47 6.08 -5.71 -6.19
C PHE A 47 5.95 -7.16 -6.67
N VAL A 48 6.28 -7.47 -7.93
CA VAL A 48 6.22 -8.82 -8.49
C VAL A 48 7.58 -9.32 -8.93
N LEU A 49 8.22 -8.61 -9.86
CA LEU A 49 9.47 -9.08 -10.46
C LEU A 49 10.65 -9.01 -9.49
N THR A 50 10.76 -7.94 -8.70
CA THR A 50 11.83 -7.82 -7.69
C THR A 50 11.78 -8.91 -6.62
N PRO A 51 10.64 -9.23 -5.98
CA PRO A 51 10.54 -10.37 -5.07
C PRO A 51 10.88 -11.72 -5.72
N LEU A 52 10.42 -11.96 -6.96
CA LEU A 52 10.79 -13.15 -7.72
C LEU A 52 12.31 -13.23 -7.94
N PHE A 53 12.93 -12.10 -8.28
CA PHE A 53 14.38 -11.99 -8.45
C PHE A 53 15.13 -12.22 -7.13
N ILE A 54 14.69 -11.60 -6.03
CA ILE A 54 15.24 -11.80 -4.68
C ILE A 54 15.17 -13.27 -4.26
N GLY A 55 14.10 -13.98 -4.62
CA GLY A 55 13.98 -15.42 -4.37
C GLY A 55 14.86 -16.28 -5.28
N ALA A 56 14.86 -16.01 -6.59
CA ALA A 56 15.50 -16.87 -7.58
C ALA A 56 17.01 -16.67 -7.69
N SER A 57 17.47 -15.42 -7.72
CA SER A 57 18.87 -15.04 -7.96
C SER A 57 19.87 -15.67 -6.99
N PRO A 58 19.70 -15.56 -5.65
CA PRO A 58 20.72 -16.03 -4.73
C PRO A 58 20.78 -17.56 -4.72
N VAL A 59 19.64 -18.23 -4.98
CA VAL A 59 19.54 -19.69 -5.13
C VAL A 59 20.30 -20.15 -6.38
N ILE A 60 20.10 -19.49 -7.52
CA ILE A 60 20.80 -19.80 -8.76
C ILE A 60 22.31 -19.58 -8.60
N LEU A 61 22.72 -18.42 -8.09
CA LEU A 61 24.14 -18.06 -7.92
C LEU A 61 24.85 -19.01 -6.95
N TYR A 62 24.20 -19.36 -5.83
CA TYR A 62 24.72 -20.31 -4.87
C TYR A 62 24.81 -21.74 -5.44
N GLY A 63 23.83 -22.17 -6.23
CA GLY A 63 23.78 -23.54 -6.78
C GLY A 63 24.55 -23.82 -8.08
N ILE A 64 25.18 -22.83 -8.72
CA ILE A 64 26.01 -23.10 -9.92
C ILE A 64 27.11 -24.14 -9.60
N LYS A 65 27.15 -25.30 -10.27
CA LYS A 65 28.11 -26.39 -9.96
C LYS A 65 28.01 -26.97 -8.54
N LYS A 66 26.91 -26.73 -7.82
CA LYS A 66 26.64 -27.32 -6.51
C LYS A 66 25.21 -27.84 -6.48
N GLU A 67 25.03 -29.07 -6.03
CA GLU A 67 23.69 -29.53 -5.66
C GLU A 67 23.29 -28.85 -4.36
N ILE A 68 22.16 -28.14 -4.41
CA ILE A 68 21.56 -27.51 -3.24
C ILE A 68 20.29 -28.27 -2.88
N THR A 69 20.00 -28.35 -1.59
CA THR A 69 18.74 -28.91 -1.10
C THR A 69 17.62 -27.88 -1.16
N LYS A 70 16.35 -28.33 -1.16
CA LYS A 70 15.17 -27.43 -1.08
C LYS A 70 15.22 -26.53 0.16
N ARG A 71 15.73 -27.06 1.28
CA ARG A 71 15.86 -26.32 2.54
C ARG A 71 16.89 -25.21 2.43
N GLU A 72 18.04 -25.48 1.84
CA GLU A 72 19.07 -24.45 1.62
C GLU A 72 18.58 -23.35 0.66
N ALA A 73 17.85 -23.71 -0.39
CA ALA A 73 17.24 -22.75 -1.29
C ALA A 73 16.29 -21.82 -0.53
N TRP A 74 15.36 -22.38 0.24
CA TRP A 74 14.41 -21.61 1.04
C TRP A 74 15.08 -20.70 2.07
N GLN A 75 16.05 -21.22 2.83
CA GLN A 75 16.79 -20.43 3.81
C GLN A 75 17.56 -19.28 3.13
N THR A 76 18.11 -19.51 1.95
CA THR A 76 18.87 -18.49 1.20
C THR A 76 17.95 -17.42 0.63
N GLY A 77 16.80 -17.78 0.05
CA GLY A 77 15.80 -16.83 -0.42
C GLY A 77 15.24 -15.97 0.71
N LEU A 78 14.86 -16.59 1.84
CA LEU A 78 14.34 -15.88 3.00
C LEU A 78 15.38 -14.97 3.65
N LEU A 79 16.63 -15.42 3.76
CA LEU A 79 17.74 -14.59 4.26
C LEU A 79 17.96 -13.35 3.37
N THR A 80 17.94 -13.53 2.05
CA THR A 80 18.12 -12.44 1.09
C THR A 80 16.99 -11.42 1.20
N LEU A 81 15.74 -11.88 1.28
CA LEU A 81 14.60 -11.01 1.50
C LEU A 81 14.69 -10.26 2.83
N GLY A 82 15.05 -10.95 3.92
CA GLY A 82 15.23 -10.32 5.23
C GLY A 82 16.26 -9.20 5.20
N ILE A 83 17.44 -9.45 4.62
CA ILE A 83 18.49 -8.44 4.47
C ILE A 83 18.02 -7.28 3.59
N PHE A 84 17.30 -7.57 2.49
CA PHE A 84 16.76 -6.54 1.61
C PHE A 84 15.77 -5.63 2.34
N MET A 85 14.78 -6.19 3.06
CA MET A 85 13.80 -5.42 3.83
C MET A 85 14.45 -4.60 4.95
N ILE A 86 15.42 -5.19 5.66
CA ILE A 86 16.21 -4.46 6.67
C ILE A 86 16.99 -3.30 6.02
N GLY A 87 17.55 -3.52 4.83
CA GLY A 87 18.19 -2.47 4.04
C GLY A 87 17.25 -1.31 3.75
N LEU A 88 16.03 -1.57 3.28
CA LEU A 88 15.03 -0.53 3.03
C LEU A 88 14.74 0.33 4.27
N LEU A 89 14.64 -0.31 5.45
CA LEU A 89 14.44 0.39 6.73
C LEU A 89 15.66 1.22 7.15
N ILE A 90 16.87 0.63 7.09
CA ILE A 90 18.11 1.29 7.52
C ILE A 90 18.40 2.52 6.65
N PHE A 91 18.15 2.42 5.34
CA PHE A 91 18.36 3.52 4.39
C PHE A 91 17.15 4.45 4.25
N ALA A 92 16.15 4.35 5.13
CA ALA A 92 14.98 5.23 5.17
C ALA A 92 14.18 5.31 3.86
N ILE A 93 14.20 4.23 3.06
CA ILE A 93 13.50 4.16 1.77
C ILE A 93 12.01 3.87 1.99
N GLU A 94 11.72 2.97 2.93
CA GLU A 94 10.38 2.52 3.27
C GLU A 94 10.21 2.44 4.79
N GLY A 95 8.98 2.60 5.29
CA GLY A 95 8.68 2.47 6.71
C GLY A 95 8.12 1.09 7.10
N ILE A 96 8.00 0.86 8.40
CA ILE A 96 7.60 -0.45 8.93
C ILE A 96 6.14 -0.77 8.54
N ILE A 97 5.25 0.22 8.47
CA ILE A 97 3.84 -0.02 8.14
C ILE A 97 3.74 -0.53 6.71
N CYS A 98 4.37 0.14 5.74
CA CYS A 98 4.36 -0.28 4.35
C CYS A 98 5.06 -1.63 4.12
N ILE A 99 6.16 -1.93 4.82
CA ILE A 99 6.76 -3.26 4.76
C ILE A 99 5.81 -4.33 5.29
N MET A 100 5.13 -4.09 6.42
CA MET A 100 4.14 -5.05 6.94
C MET A 100 2.96 -5.22 5.98
N MET A 101 2.51 -4.15 5.34
CA MET A 101 1.45 -4.20 4.34
C MET A 101 1.87 -4.97 3.09
N ALA A 102 3.13 -4.88 2.65
CA ALA A 102 3.65 -5.61 1.49
C ALA A 102 4.06 -7.06 1.80
N ALA A 103 4.43 -7.36 3.05
CA ALA A 103 5.08 -8.61 3.44
C ALA A 103 4.31 -9.88 3.04
N PRO A 104 2.98 -10.01 3.24
CA PRO A 104 2.27 -11.22 2.83
C PRO A 104 2.43 -11.54 1.34
N PHE A 105 2.41 -10.51 0.49
CA PHE A 105 2.52 -10.66 -0.95
C PHE A 105 3.98 -10.91 -1.39
N VAL A 106 4.91 -10.13 -0.85
CA VAL A 106 6.34 -10.25 -1.16
C VAL A 106 6.92 -11.59 -0.70
N LEU A 107 6.52 -12.09 0.48
CA LEU A 107 6.95 -13.41 0.98
C LEU A 107 6.49 -14.54 0.05
N LEU A 108 5.24 -14.49 -0.41
CA LEU A 108 4.68 -15.48 -1.33
C LEU A 108 5.43 -15.50 -2.66
N LEU A 109 5.71 -14.32 -3.23
CA LEU A 109 6.42 -14.21 -4.49
C LEU A 109 7.91 -14.56 -4.37
N THR A 110 8.55 -14.21 -3.25
CA THR A 110 9.94 -14.64 -2.97
C THR A 110 10.02 -16.15 -2.84
N TRP A 111 9.02 -16.78 -2.21
CA TRP A 111 8.91 -18.24 -2.17
C TRP A 111 8.75 -18.84 -3.56
N ALA A 112 7.88 -18.29 -4.40
CA ALA A 112 7.74 -18.72 -5.79
C ALA A 112 9.06 -18.56 -6.58
N GLY A 113 9.73 -17.42 -6.43
CA GLY A 113 11.04 -17.15 -7.03
C GLY A 113 12.10 -18.15 -6.59
N THR A 114 12.12 -18.48 -5.30
CA THR A 114 13.01 -19.52 -4.73
C THR A 114 12.76 -20.88 -5.39
N LEU A 115 11.49 -21.28 -5.55
CA LEU A 115 11.14 -22.54 -6.21
C LEU A 115 11.56 -22.55 -7.68
N ILE A 116 11.38 -21.44 -8.39
CA ILE A 116 11.82 -21.26 -9.78
C ILE A 116 13.34 -21.39 -9.87
N GLY A 117 14.08 -20.65 -9.04
CA GLY A 117 15.54 -20.72 -9.00
C GLY A 117 16.07 -22.12 -8.68
N TYR A 118 15.42 -22.80 -7.74
CA TYR A 118 15.73 -24.19 -7.39
C TYR A 118 15.46 -25.14 -8.57
N ALA A 119 14.29 -25.04 -9.22
CA ALA A 119 13.94 -25.89 -10.35
C ALA A 119 14.91 -25.69 -11.53
N ILE A 120 15.30 -24.44 -11.81
CA ILE A 120 16.27 -24.11 -12.86
C ILE A 120 17.61 -24.76 -12.57
N ILE A 121 18.14 -24.62 -11.35
CA ILE A 121 19.47 -25.14 -11.04
C ILE A 121 19.51 -26.67 -10.93
N SER A 122 18.41 -27.30 -10.49
CA SER A 122 18.34 -28.77 -10.38
C SER A 122 18.05 -29.46 -11.71
N LYS A 123 17.22 -28.87 -12.59
CA LYS A 123 16.79 -29.55 -13.84
C LYS A 123 17.47 -29.02 -15.08
N MET A 124 17.83 -27.74 -15.11
CA MET A 124 18.36 -27.05 -16.29
C MET A 124 19.56 -26.15 -15.96
N PRO A 125 20.61 -26.65 -15.28
CA PRO A 125 21.72 -25.83 -14.80
C PRO A 125 22.47 -25.10 -15.92
N GLY A 126 22.41 -25.58 -17.16
CA GLY A 126 22.97 -24.90 -18.32
C GLY A 126 22.29 -23.56 -18.65
N ASN A 127 21.00 -23.42 -18.33
CA ASN A 127 20.17 -22.25 -18.63
C ASN A 127 20.13 -21.24 -17.49
N ALA A 128 20.67 -21.58 -16.31
CA ALA A 128 20.67 -20.74 -15.11
C ALA A 128 21.16 -19.29 -15.35
N PRO A 129 22.31 -19.06 -16.04
CA PRO A 129 22.75 -17.69 -16.32
C PRO A 129 21.80 -16.91 -17.22
N SER A 130 21.23 -17.56 -18.23
CA SER A 130 20.27 -16.92 -19.14
C SER A 130 18.97 -16.57 -18.43
N ALA A 131 18.46 -17.47 -17.58
CA ALA A 131 17.26 -17.20 -16.79
C ALA A 131 17.46 -16.02 -15.82
N LEU A 132 18.62 -15.95 -15.15
CA LEU A 132 18.96 -14.83 -14.29
C LEU A 132 19.04 -13.52 -15.06
N PHE A 133 19.67 -13.53 -16.24
CA PHE A 133 19.75 -12.35 -17.10
C PHE A 133 18.36 -11.87 -17.55
N LEU A 134 17.52 -12.79 -18.02
CA LEU A 134 16.16 -12.46 -18.45
C LEU A 134 15.33 -11.87 -17.31
N LEU A 135 15.41 -12.43 -16.10
CA LEU A 135 14.70 -11.91 -14.94
C LEU A 135 15.23 -10.54 -14.48
N MET A 136 16.55 -10.31 -14.58
CA MET A 136 17.15 -9.02 -14.25
C MET A 136 16.76 -7.93 -15.26
N VAL A 137 16.67 -8.26 -16.55
CA VAL A 137 16.28 -7.31 -17.62
C VAL A 137 14.77 -7.08 -17.67
N SER A 138 13.96 -8.05 -17.25
CA SER A 138 12.50 -7.88 -17.24
C SER A 138 12.03 -6.84 -16.23
N ILE A 139 12.75 -6.64 -15.12
CA ILE A 139 12.43 -5.61 -14.11
C ILE A 139 12.42 -4.20 -14.73
N PRO A 140 13.53 -3.69 -15.30
CA PRO A 140 13.52 -2.36 -15.89
C PRO A 140 12.63 -2.27 -17.13
N ALA A 141 12.54 -3.32 -17.94
CA ALA A 141 11.64 -3.35 -19.08
C ALA A 141 10.17 -3.15 -18.65
N MET A 142 9.74 -3.85 -17.60
CA MET A 142 8.39 -3.71 -17.06
C MET A 142 8.17 -2.31 -16.48
N SER A 143 9.12 -1.76 -15.70
CA SER A 143 8.99 -0.40 -15.15
C SER A 143 8.77 0.67 -16.23
N PHE A 144 9.40 0.54 -17.40
CA PHE A 144 9.16 1.47 -18.52
C PHE A 144 7.76 1.32 -19.12
N THR A 145 7.26 0.09 -19.24
CA THR A 145 5.93 -0.16 -19.82
C THR A 145 4.78 0.25 -18.91
N GLU A 146 4.99 0.28 -17.60
CA GLU A 146 3.94 0.60 -16.63
C GLU A 146 3.70 2.09 -16.40
N LYS A 147 4.51 2.96 -17.01
CA LYS A 147 4.50 4.40 -16.74
C LYS A 147 3.19 5.09 -17.08
N ASP A 148 2.55 4.66 -18.17
CA ASP A 148 1.41 5.36 -18.79
C ASP A 148 0.10 4.59 -18.58
N ASN A 149 -0.25 4.30 -17.33
CA ASN A 149 -1.44 3.50 -17.02
C ASN A 149 -2.61 4.34 -16.52
N GLU A 150 -3.82 4.01 -16.97
CA GLU A 150 -5.03 4.72 -16.56
C GLU A 150 -5.38 4.44 -15.09
N GLN A 151 -5.86 5.50 -14.43
CA GLN A 151 -6.33 5.47 -13.05
C GLN A 151 -7.78 5.01 -13.01
N GLU A 152 -8.02 3.84 -12.42
CA GLU A 152 -9.38 3.36 -12.16
C GLU A 152 -9.93 4.04 -10.90
N LEU A 153 -11.03 4.78 -11.05
CA LEU A 153 -11.75 5.35 -9.91
C LEU A 153 -12.61 4.29 -9.24
N ILE A 154 -12.33 4.00 -7.97
CA ILE A 154 -12.96 2.98 -7.15
C ILE A 154 -13.80 3.64 -6.07
N SER A 155 -14.98 3.09 -5.77
CA SER A 155 -15.83 3.55 -4.67
C SER A 155 -15.86 2.56 -3.51
N VAL A 156 -15.80 3.08 -2.28
CA VAL A 156 -16.04 2.31 -1.04
C VAL A 156 -17.25 2.89 -0.33
N VAL A 157 -18.18 2.02 0.07
CA VAL A 157 -19.44 2.41 0.70
C VAL A 157 -19.57 1.72 2.06
N THR A 158 -19.86 2.50 3.10
CA THR A 158 -20.18 1.99 4.44
C THR A 158 -21.53 2.56 4.87
N THR A 159 -22.35 1.75 5.54
CA THR A 159 -23.68 2.15 5.99
C THR A 159 -23.88 1.90 7.48
N ILE A 160 -24.68 2.75 8.13
CA ILE A 160 -25.15 2.52 9.51
C ILE A 160 -26.61 2.96 9.64
N GLU A 161 -27.40 2.24 10.42
CA GLU A 161 -28.73 2.70 10.84
C GLU A 161 -28.62 3.53 12.12
N ILE A 162 -29.30 4.66 12.15
CA ILE A 162 -29.32 5.63 13.25
C ILE A 162 -30.77 5.83 13.71
N ASN A 163 -31.00 5.66 15.01
CA ASN A 163 -32.28 5.87 15.68
C ASN A 163 -32.56 7.36 15.90
N ALA A 164 -32.61 8.10 14.79
CA ALA A 164 -32.94 9.52 14.72
C ALA A 164 -33.49 9.84 13.32
N ASP A 165 -34.30 10.89 13.19
CA ASP A 165 -34.83 11.31 11.90
C ASP A 165 -33.73 11.99 11.03
N PRO A 166 -33.90 12.06 9.70
CA PRO A 166 -32.86 12.59 8.82
C PRO A 166 -32.44 14.03 9.11
N GLN A 167 -33.33 14.90 9.62
CA GLN A 167 -32.96 16.29 9.92
C GLN A 167 -32.05 16.38 11.14
N THR A 168 -32.25 15.49 12.12
CA THR A 168 -31.36 15.37 13.28
C THR A 168 -29.98 14.88 12.84
N VAL A 169 -29.92 13.80 12.06
CA VAL A 169 -28.65 13.25 11.53
C VAL A 169 -27.91 14.24 10.62
N TRP A 170 -28.64 15.01 9.81
CA TRP A 170 -28.06 15.97 8.87
C TRP A 170 -27.14 17.00 9.55
N LYS A 171 -27.49 17.43 10.76
CA LYS A 171 -26.68 18.40 11.53
C LYS A 171 -25.28 17.86 11.84
N ASP A 172 -25.20 16.60 12.25
CA ASP A 172 -23.95 15.91 12.60
C ASP A 172 -23.16 15.43 11.36
N VAL A 173 -23.78 15.39 10.18
CA VAL A 173 -23.12 15.03 8.90
C VAL A 173 -22.34 16.21 8.31
N ILE A 174 -22.87 17.43 8.44
CA ILE A 174 -22.25 18.64 7.91
C ILE A 174 -20.95 18.95 8.66
N GLU A 175 -21.02 18.92 9.98
CA GLU A 175 -19.92 19.19 10.89
C GLU A 175 -20.06 18.33 12.14
N PHE A 176 -18.93 17.94 12.71
CA PHE A 176 -18.92 17.18 13.95
C PHE A 176 -17.72 17.59 14.81
N PRO A 177 -17.89 17.59 16.15
CA PRO A 177 -16.82 17.92 17.08
C PRO A 177 -15.76 16.82 17.11
N GLU A 178 -14.83 16.92 18.06
CA GLU A 178 -13.77 15.93 18.22
C GLU A 178 -14.34 14.52 18.48
N LEU A 179 -13.85 13.54 17.71
CA LEU A 179 -14.13 12.12 17.87
C LEU A 179 -13.35 11.54 19.05
N ASP A 180 -13.94 10.52 19.69
CA ASP A 180 -13.24 9.69 20.67
C ASP A 180 -11.96 9.08 20.04
N LYS A 181 -10.87 8.99 20.81
CA LYS A 181 -9.60 8.41 20.32
C LYS A 181 -9.78 6.98 19.79
N PRO A 182 -9.04 6.57 18.75
CA PRO A 182 -9.18 5.26 18.16
C PRO A 182 -8.74 4.13 19.09
N SER A 183 -9.48 3.02 19.03
CA SER A 183 -9.12 1.77 19.68
C SER A 183 -8.35 0.84 18.73
N GLU A 184 -8.59 1.00 17.43
CA GLU A 184 -8.10 0.17 16.33
C GLU A 184 -6.58 0.27 16.18
N PHE A 185 -5.94 -0.88 15.98
CA PHE A 185 -4.48 -0.97 15.91
C PHE A 185 -3.87 -0.17 14.76
N ILE A 186 -4.51 -0.16 13.58
CA ILE A 186 -3.99 0.54 12.40
C ILE A 186 -3.79 2.06 12.63
N PHE A 187 -4.69 2.68 13.38
CA PHE A 187 -4.62 4.11 13.68
C PHE A 187 -3.58 4.42 14.74
N LYS A 188 -3.41 3.51 15.71
CA LYS A 188 -2.31 3.58 16.69
C LYS A 188 -0.95 3.35 16.05
N ALA A 189 -0.90 2.55 14.99
CA ALA A 189 0.32 2.23 14.26
C ALA A 189 0.81 3.41 13.42
N GLY A 190 -0.07 4.32 12.98
CA GLY A 190 0.34 5.52 12.23
C GLY A 190 -0.56 5.87 11.05
N ILE A 191 -1.55 5.04 10.69
CA ILE A 191 -2.55 5.38 9.69
C ILE A 191 -3.35 6.61 10.14
N ALA A 192 -3.52 7.58 9.26
CA ALA A 192 -4.24 8.80 9.57
C ALA A 192 -5.72 8.51 9.83
N TYR A 193 -6.31 9.24 10.78
CA TYR A 193 -7.73 9.09 11.14
C TYR A 193 -8.39 10.45 11.40
N PRO A 194 -9.72 10.55 11.21
CA PRO A 194 -10.46 11.79 11.39
C PRO A 194 -10.54 12.16 12.88
N ILE A 195 -10.34 13.44 13.15
CA ILE A 195 -10.40 14.08 14.47
C ILE A 195 -11.70 14.87 14.59
N ASN A 196 -12.00 15.77 13.66
CA ASN A 196 -13.23 16.55 13.62
C ASN A 196 -13.48 17.07 12.19
N ALA A 197 -14.66 17.62 11.93
CA ALA A 197 -14.96 18.31 10.68
C ALA A 197 -15.68 19.63 10.97
N LYS A 198 -15.23 20.70 10.32
CA LYS A 198 -15.86 22.02 10.38
C LYS A 198 -16.27 22.44 8.97
N ILE A 199 -17.33 23.24 8.86
CA ILE A 199 -17.72 23.80 7.57
C ILE A 199 -17.68 25.32 7.59
N GLU A 200 -17.21 25.90 6.49
CA GLU A 200 -17.25 27.33 6.24
C GLU A 200 -18.26 27.62 5.12
N GLY A 201 -19.29 28.40 5.43
CA GLY A 201 -20.39 28.71 4.52
C GLY A 201 -21.57 27.74 4.62
N THR A 202 -22.48 27.81 3.66
CA THR A 202 -23.69 26.97 3.60
C THR A 202 -24.09 26.74 2.15
N GLY A 203 -24.57 25.53 1.82
CA GLY A 203 -25.00 25.20 0.46
C GLY A 203 -23.84 24.74 -0.43
N VAL A 204 -24.10 24.70 -1.75
CA VAL A 204 -23.07 24.40 -2.76
C VAL A 204 -22.01 25.50 -2.75
N GLY A 205 -20.73 25.11 -2.77
CA GLY A 205 -19.59 26.02 -2.67
C GLY A 205 -19.13 26.31 -1.24
N ALA A 206 -19.87 25.87 -0.20
CA ALA A 206 -19.32 25.80 1.15
C ALA A 206 -18.10 24.88 1.18
N VAL A 207 -17.18 25.10 2.11
CA VAL A 207 -15.93 24.33 2.20
C VAL A 207 -15.90 23.59 3.52
N ARG A 208 -15.83 22.26 3.47
CA ARG A 208 -15.65 21.44 4.65
C ARG A 208 -14.17 21.16 4.88
N HIS A 209 -13.71 21.39 6.09
CA HIS A 209 -12.36 21.09 6.56
C HIS A 209 -12.43 19.87 7.47
N CYS A 210 -12.05 18.72 6.94
CA CYS A 210 -12.01 17.47 7.69
C CYS A 210 -10.59 17.24 8.22
N ASN A 211 -10.42 17.40 9.53
CA ASN A 211 -9.11 17.36 10.17
C ASN A 211 -8.74 15.93 10.54
N PHE A 212 -7.59 15.49 10.07
CA PHE A 212 -6.96 14.21 10.39
C PHE A 212 -5.70 14.43 11.23
N THR A 213 -5.14 13.35 11.77
CA THR A 213 -3.88 13.39 12.53
C THR A 213 -2.66 13.87 11.74
N THR A 214 -2.72 13.83 10.40
CA THR A 214 -1.63 14.21 9.50
C THR A 214 -1.87 15.53 8.77
N GLY A 215 -3.00 16.19 9.01
CA GLY A 215 -3.38 17.43 8.33
C GLY A 215 -4.85 17.42 7.94
N SER A 216 -5.26 18.36 7.08
CA SER A 216 -6.66 18.59 6.78
C SER A 216 -6.98 18.25 5.33
N PHE A 217 -8.10 17.55 5.13
CA PHE A 217 -8.76 17.52 3.84
C PHE A 217 -9.51 18.84 3.64
N VAL A 218 -9.45 19.37 2.41
CA VAL A 218 -10.26 20.52 1.98
C VAL A 218 -11.30 20.01 0.98
N GLU A 219 -12.56 20.12 1.38
CA GLU A 219 -13.67 19.40 0.77
C GLU A 219 -14.78 20.37 0.34
N PRO A 220 -14.65 21.03 -0.82
CA PRO A 220 -15.69 21.91 -1.34
C PRO A 220 -16.97 21.12 -1.66
N ILE A 221 -18.10 21.61 -1.16
CA ILE A 221 -19.40 20.99 -1.37
C ILE A 221 -19.85 21.19 -2.81
N THR A 222 -20.14 20.09 -3.50
CA THR A 222 -20.69 20.05 -4.86
C THR A 222 -22.18 19.75 -4.91
N VAL A 223 -22.74 19.12 -3.88
CA VAL A 223 -24.19 18.92 -3.73
C VAL A 223 -24.61 19.15 -2.28
N TRP A 224 -25.64 19.97 -2.11
CA TRP A 224 -26.30 20.23 -0.83
C TRP A 224 -27.82 20.05 -1.00
N ASP A 225 -28.30 18.83 -0.78
CA ASP A 225 -29.72 18.48 -0.87
C ASP A 225 -30.20 18.06 0.52
N GLN A 226 -30.45 19.04 1.39
CA GLN A 226 -30.85 18.79 2.78
C GLN A 226 -32.26 18.17 2.86
N PRO A 227 -32.47 17.11 3.68
CA PRO A 227 -31.51 16.39 4.52
C PRO A 227 -31.01 15.09 3.90
N ARG A 228 -31.02 14.94 2.57
CA ARG A 228 -30.87 13.66 1.86
C ARG A 228 -29.46 13.38 1.37
N LEU A 229 -28.74 14.39 0.89
CA LEU A 229 -27.45 14.17 0.21
C LEU A 229 -26.50 15.36 0.38
N LEU A 230 -25.31 15.06 0.90
CA LEU A 230 -24.16 15.95 0.90
C LEU A 230 -23.04 15.30 0.07
N ARG A 231 -22.57 15.99 -0.96
CA ARG A 231 -21.43 15.53 -1.80
C ARG A 231 -20.38 16.61 -1.88
N PHE A 232 -19.11 16.21 -1.87
CA PHE A 232 -17.97 17.11 -1.92
C PHE A 232 -16.84 16.49 -2.74
N ASP A 233 -16.07 17.36 -3.38
CA ASP A 233 -14.80 16.98 -4.00
C ASP A 233 -13.68 17.06 -2.95
N VAL A 234 -12.51 16.50 -3.26
CA VAL A 234 -11.30 16.63 -2.44
C VAL A 234 -10.26 17.38 -3.25
N VAL A 235 -9.97 18.63 -2.85
CA VAL A 235 -8.98 19.48 -3.54
C VAL A 235 -7.63 19.51 -2.84
N VAL A 236 -7.61 19.18 -1.54
CA VAL A 236 -6.40 18.98 -0.74
C VAL A 236 -6.60 17.74 0.12
N GLN A 237 -5.57 16.90 0.20
CA GLN A 237 -5.50 15.78 1.12
C GLN A 237 -4.13 15.77 1.85
N PRO A 238 -4.09 15.40 3.13
CA PRO A 238 -2.83 15.16 3.84
C PRO A 238 -2.26 13.79 3.50
N ALA A 239 -1.03 13.52 3.97
CA ALA A 239 -0.44 12.19 3.89
C ALA A 239 -1.36 11.15 4.59
N PRO A 240 -1.56 9.95 4.00
CA PRO A 240 -2.51 8.97 4.51
C PRO A 240 -2.03 8.28 5.80
N MET A 241 -0.74 8.42 6.14
CA MET A 241 -0.16 7.86 7.35
C MET A 241 1.15 8.56 7.70
N LYS A 242 1.59 8.37 8.94
CA LYS A 242 2.96 8.65 9.37
C LYS A 242 3.65 7.32 9.65
N GLU A 243 4.76 7.08 8.98
CA GLU A 243 5.50 5.82 9.10
C GLU A 243 6.12 5.60 10.47
N LEU A 244 6.21 4.33 10.87
CA LEU A 244 7.00 3.91 12.03
C LEU A 244 8.43 3.67 11.57
N SER A 245 9.35 4.53 12.01
CA SER A 245 10.76 4.44 11.67
C SER A 245 11.65 5.11 12.72
N PHE A 246 12.94 4.75 12.71
CA PHE A 246 13.99 5.46 13.44
C PHE A 246 14.35 6.80 12.78
N TRP A 247 13.96 6.98 11.51
CA TRP A 247 14.20 8.16 10.70
C TRP A 247 12.88 8.91 10.43
N ASP A 248 12.97 10.17 10.04
CA ASP A 248 11.84 10.89 9.46
C ASP A 248 11.68 10.45 8.00
N ILE A 249 10.83 9.44 7.77
CA ILE A 249 10.61 8.86 6.45
C ILE A 249 9.48 9.61 5.76
N ASP A 250 9.79 10.12 4.58
CA ASP A 250 8.83 10.69 3.64
C ASP A 250 8.89 9.93 2.31
N ALA A 251 8.42 8.69 2.34
CA ALA A 251 8.50 7.81 1.19
C ALA A 251 7.59 8.33 0.06
N PRO A 252 8.01 8.27 -1.23
CA PRO A 252 7.22 8.82 -2.33
C PRO A 252 5.80 8.28 -2.40
N HIS A 253 5.56 7.03 -1.99
CA HIS A 253 4.23 6.44 -1.99
C HIS A 253 3.24 7.05 -0.97
N LEU A 254 3.70 7.91 -0.06
CA LEU A 254 2.82 8.68 0.83
C LEU A 254 2.16 9.87 0.11
N HIS A 255 2.68 10.25 -1.07
CA HIS A 255 2.22 11.39 -1.85
C HIS A 255 1.69 10.92 -3.21
N ASP A 256 0.41 11.14 -3.49
CA ASP A 256 -0.22 10.89 -4.80
C ASP A 256 -0.37 9.41 -5.22
N TYR A 257 -0.13 8.44 -4.33
CA TYR A 257 -0.36 7.01 -4.61
C TYR A 257 -1.66 6.45 -4.04
N PHE A 258 -2.24 7.07 -3.02
CA PHE A 258 -3.65 6.93 -2.68
C PHE A 258 -4.26 8.31 -2.79
N VAL A 259 -5.21 8.51 -3.69
CA VAL A 259 -5.81 9.83 -3.93
C VAL A 259 -7.32 9.73 -3.77
N SER A 260 -7.83 10.38 -2.74
CA SER A 260 -9.26 10.59 -2.57
C SER A 260 -9.71 11.70 -3.51
N LYS A 261 -10.79 11.48 -4.26
CA LYS A 261 -11.32 12.45 -5.22
C LYS A 261 -12.64 13.05 -4.78
N GLN A 262 -13.51 12.23 -4.21
CA GLN A 262 -14.85 12.66 -3.82
C GLN A 262 -15.30 11.91 -2.58
N GLY A 263 -16.18 12.55 -1.82
CA GLY A 263 -16.91 11.90 -0.75
C GLY A 263 -18.38 12.29 -0.76
N GLN A 264 -19.20 11.44 -0.14
CA GLN A 264 -20.65 11.62 -0.09
C GLN A 264 -21.23 11.04 1.20
N PHE A 265 -22.19 11.75 1.76
CA PHE A 265 -23.13 11.23 2.76
C PHE A 265 -24.54 11.24 2.19
N LYS A 266 -25.19 10.08 2.18
CA LYS A 266 -26.58 9.92 1.75
C LYS A 266 -27.42 9.42 2.91
N LEU A 267 -28.52 10.10 3.17
CA LEU A 267 -29.46 9.79 4.26
C LEU A 267 -30.76 9.28 3.64
N THR A 268 -31.18 8.09 4.06
CA THR A 268 -32.45 7.49 3.63
C THR A 268 -33.34 7.28 4.84
N LYS A 269 -34.54 7.90 4.83
CA LYS A 269 -35.54 7.66 5.86
C LYS A 269 -36.06 6.23 5.76
N LEU A 270 -36.02 5.50 6.87
CA LEU A 270 -36.54 4.14 7.00
C LEU A 270 -38.00 4.14 7.48
N ALA A 271 -38.69 3.02 7.25
CA ALA A 271 -40.12 2.88 7.58
C ALA A 271 -40.41 3.00 9.09
N ASN A 272 -39.45 2.63 9.94
CA ASN A 272 -39.50 2.77 11.40
C ASN A 272 -39.25 4.21 11.90
N GLY A 273 -38.97 5.16 11.00
CA GLY A 273 -38.64 6.54 11.34
C GLY A 273 -37.13 6.82 11.48
N ASN A 274 -36.30 5.78 11.52
CA ASN A 274 -34.85 5.87 11.61
C ASN A 274 -34.22 6.37 10.29
N THR A 275 -32.92 6.62 10.32
CA THR A 275 -32.13 7.03 9.16
C THR A 275 -31.07 5.99 8.85
N LEU A 276 -31.04 5.51 7.60
CA LEU A 276 -29.88 4.82 7.05
C LEU A 276 -28.91 5.87 6.50
N LEU A 277 -27.75 5.99 7.15
CA LEU A 277 -26.66 6.86 6.72
C LEU A 277 -25.63 6.05 5.93
N GLU A 278 -25.39 6.45 4.70
CA GLU A 278 -24.42 5.85 3.78
C GLU A 278 -23.28 6.85 3.53
N GLY A 279 -22.05 6.45 3.89
CA GLY A 279 -20.82 7.16 3.56
C GLY A 279 -20.12 6.52 2.37
N THR A 280 -19.83 7.31 1.33
CA THR A 280 -19.09 6.86 0.14
C THR A 280 -17.82 7.68 -0.05
N THR A 281 -16.71 7.02 -0.36
CA THR A 281 -15.46 7.66 -0.80
C THR A 281 -15.08 7.10 -2.16
N TRP A 282 -14.77 7.98 -3.11
CA TRP A 282 -14.19 7.62 -4.40
C TRP A 282 -12.70 7.97 -4.40
N TYR A 283 -11.87 6.99 -4.71
CA TYR A 283 -10.42 7.13 -4.74
C TYR A 283 -9.82 6.36 -5.92
N TYR A 284 -8.58 6.69 -6.30
CA TYR A 284 -7.73 5.80 -7.08
C TYR A 284 -6.43 5.54 -6.34
N HIS A 285 -5.70 4.51 -6.76
CA HIS A 285 -4.34 4.28 -6.30
C HIS A 285 -3.36 4.02 -7.45
N ASN A 286 -2.14 4.51 -7.31
CA ASN A 286 -1.06 4.35 -8.29
C ASN A 286 -0.07 3.25 -7.88
N ILE A 287 -0.56 2.20 -7.18
CA ILE A 287 0.24 1.07 -6.70
C ILE A 287 -0.27 -0.24 -7.32
N ARG A 288 0.62 -1.06 -7.85
CA ARG A 288 0.28 -2.34 -8.50
C ARG A 288 0.87 -3.55 -7.74
N PRO A 289 0.24 -4.73 -7.85
CA PRO A 289 -1.01 -4.99 -8.54
C PRO A 289 -2.23 -4.46 -7.77
N ALA A 290 -3.16 -3.82 -8.47
CA ALA A 290 -4.30 -3.12 -7.88
C ALA A 290 -5.16 -4.04 -6.98
N PHE A 291 -5.37 -5.30 -7.38
CA PHE A 291 -6.18 -6.24 -6.60
C PHE A 291 -5.67 -6.43 -5.17
N TYR A 292 -4.36 -6.37 -4.96
CA TYR A 292 -3.75 -6.56 -3.64
C TYR A 292 -3.88 -5.31 -2.80
N TRP A 293 -3.44 -4.18 -3.33
CA TRP A 293 -3.44 -2.90 -2.62
C TRP A 293 -4.86 -2.40 -2.32
N ARG A 294 -5.84 -2.76 -3.15
CA ARG A 294 -7.25 -2.42 -2.94
C ARG A 294 -7.80 -3.07 -1.67
N LEU A 295 -7.29 -4.24 -1.26
CA LEU A 295 -7.70 -4.87 0.00
C LEU A 295 -7.37 -3.95 1.18
N TRP A 296 -6.14 -3.42 1.20
CA TRP A 296 -5.69 -2.49 2.23
C TRP A 296 -6.43 -1.16 2.17
N SER A 297 -6.50 -0.54 0.99
CA SER A 297 -7.19 0.74 0.80
C SER A 297 -8.66 0.66 1.21
N ASN A 298 -9.40 -0.36 0.75
CA ASN A 298 -10.80 -0.54 1.12
C ASN A 298 -10.96 -0.77 2.63
N TYR A 299 -10.11 -1.62 3.22
CA TYR A 299 -10.15 -1.89 4.66
C TYR A 299 -9.96 -0.61 5.48
N ILE A 300 -8.95 0.20 5.13
CA ILE A 300 -8.66 1.46 5.82
C ILE A 300 -9.81 2.46 5.64
N VAL A 301 -10.33 2.62 4.43
CA VAL A 301 -11.46 3.53 4.16
C VAL A 301 -12.71 3.10 4.92
N HIS A 302 -13.03 1.80 4.96
CA HIS A 302 -14.13 1.30 5.78
C HIS A 302 -13.93 1.62 7.25
N LYS A 303 -12.72 1.47 7.79
CA LYS A 303 -12.43 1.83 9.19
C LYS A 303 -12.53 3.32 9.47
N ILE A 304 -12.15 4.17 8.52
CA ILE A 304 -12.35 5.61 8.63
C ILE A 304 -13.85 5.94 8.60
N HIS A 305 -14.61 5.35 7.68
CA HIS A 305 -16.06 5.52 7.62
C HIS A 305 -16.73 5.07 8.91
N ASP A 306 -16.42 3.86 9.41
CA ASP A 306 -17.00 3.31 10.64
C ASP A 306 -16.86 4.31 11.80
N ARG A 307 -15.70 4.94 11.94
CA ARG A 307 -15.45 5.95 12.99
C ARG A 307 -16.37 7.16 12.87
N VAL A 308 -16.46 7.74 11.67
CA VAL A 308 -17.29 8.92 11.43
C VAL A 308 -18.77 8.58 11.61
N LEU A 309 -19.22 7.48 11.00
CA LEU A 309 -20.62 7.05 11.04
C LEU A 309 -21.08 6.66 12.45
N VAL A 310 -20.25 5.95 13.21
CA VAL A 310 -20.55 5.61 14.62
C VAL A 310 -20.57 6.86 15.50
N HIS A 311 -19.68 7.83 15.26
CA HIS A 311 -19.70 9.10 15.98
C HIS A 311 -21.01 9.87 15.71
N ILE A 312 -21.39 10.01 14.44
CA ILE A 312 -22.65 10.64 14.04
C ILE A 312 -23.84 9.94 14.70
N LYS A 313 -23.88 8.60 14.65
CA LYS A 313 -24.93 7.81 15.33
C LYS A 313 -25.03 8.17 16.82
N LYS A 314 -23.92 8.12 17.55
CA LYS A 314 -23.89 8.41 18.99
C LYS A 314 -24.35 9.85 19.28
N LYS A 315 -24.04 10.81 18.41
CA LYS A 315 -24.45 12.20 18.57
C LYS A 315 -25.95 12.38 18.30
N SER A 316 -26.43 11.89 17.16
CA SER A 316 -27.81 12.09 16.73
C SER A 316 -28.82 11.33 17.59
N GLU A 317 -28.46 10.17 18.16
CA GLU A 317 -29.34 9.39 19.05
C GLU A 317 -29.47 9.98 20.47
N ASN A 318 -28.56 10.90 20.85
CA ASN A 318 -28.56 11.58 22.14
C ASN A 318 -28.93 13.07 22.03
N ALA A 319 -29.42 13.50 20.86
CA ALA A 319 -29.81 14.88 20.57
C ALA A 319 -31.23 15.22 21.05
#